data_AF-A0A7C1URC3-F1
#
_entry.id   AF-A0A7C1URC3-F1
#
_cell.length_a   1.000
_cell.length_b   1.000
_cell.length_c   1.000
_cell.angle_alpha   90.00
_cell.angle_beta   90.00
_cell.angle_gamma   90.00
#
_symmetry.space_group_name_H-M   'P 1'
#
loop_
_entity.id
_entity.type
_entity.pdbx_description
1 polymer ?
#
loop_
_entity_poly.entity_id
_entity_poly.type
_entity_poly.pdbx_seq_one_letter_code
_entity_poly.pdbx_strand_id
1 'polypeptide(L)' 'MSRENKSKPLSASRLRGPEANFSAYCKAELERWRTSGKSFNEALFLEAMELAQRKLRVRMRRGSE' A
#
# COMPACT_ATOMS: atom_id res chain seq x y z
N MET A 1 -1.21 -27.61 8.14
CA MET A 1 -0.86 -27.03 6.83
C MET A 1 -1.50 -25.65 6.74
N SER A 2 -0.73 -24.59 6.97
CA SER A 2 -1.24 -23.21 7.02
C SER A 2 -0.77 -22.47 5.77
N ARG A 3 -1.75 -22.02 4.98
CA ARG A 3 -1.63 -21.35 3.68
C ARG A 3 -0.56 -20.26 3.71
N GLU A 4 0.54 -20.48 2.99
CA GLU A 4 1.44 -19.43 2.54
C GLU A 4 0.67 -18.52 1.57
N ASN A 5 0.01 -17.50 2.11
CA ASN A 5 -0.47 -16.38 1.31
C ASN A 5 0.76 -15.52 0.96
N LYS A 6 1.43 -15.93 -0.11
CA LYS A 6 2.55 -15.21 -0.72
C LYS A 6 2.00 -13.97 -1.40
N SER A 7 1.59 -12.99 -0.59
CA SER A 7 1.25 -11.64 -1.02
C SER A 7 2.52 -11.01 -1.59
N LYS A 8 2.77 -11.27 -2.88
CA LYS A 8 3.82 -10.62 -3.64
C LYS A 8 3.61 -9.11 -3.46
N PRO A 9 4.58 -8.36 -2.90
CA PRO A 9 4.49 -6.92 -2.89
C PRO A 9 4.36 -6.49 -4.35
N LEU A 10 3.23 -5.88 -4.70
CA LEU A 10 2.96 -5.40 -6.04
C LEU A 10 4.15 -4.55 -6.47
N SER A 11 4.95 -5.06 -7.41
CA SER A 11 6.17 -4.40 -7.89
C SER A 11 5.83 -2.95 -8.22
N ALA A 12 6.47 -2.03 -7.50
CA ALA A 12 6.25 -0.59 -7.63
C ALA A 12 6.44 -0.08 -9.06
N SER A 13 7.12 -0.85 -9.93
CA SER A 13 7.40 -0.54 -11.34
C SER A 13 6.19 -0.38 -12.27
N ARG A 14 4.95 -0.67 -11.85
CA ARG A 14 3.75 -0.48 -12.70
C ARG A 14 2.81 0.64 -12.28
N LEU A 15 3.10 1.37 -11.20
CA LEU A 15 2.25 2.48 -10.77
C LEU A 15 2.67 3.75 -11.52
N ARG A 16 1.80 4.28 -12.39
CA ARG A 16 1.92 5.65 -12.94
C ARG A 16 0.82 6.52 -12.33
N GLY A 17 1.11 7.78 -12.00
CA GLY A 17 0.10 8.73 -11.50
C GLY A 17 -0.14 8.68 -9.98
N PRO A 18 -1.31 9.11 -9.49
CA PRO A 18 -1.57 9.33 -8.06
C PRO A 18 -1.43 8.08 -7.19
N GLU A 19 -1.60 6.89 -7.75
CA GLU A 19 -1.36 5.61 -7.06
C GLU A 19 0.11 5.40 -6.68
N ALA A 20 1.03 5.86 -7.53
CA ALA A 20 2.47 5.79 -7.28
C ALA A 20 2.86 6.73 -6.14
N ASN A 21 2.34 7.96 -6.17
CA ASN A 21 2.58 8.96 -5.12
C ASN A 21 2.05 8.48 -3.77
N PHE A 22 0.83 7.94 -3.74
CA PHE A 22 0.25 7.37 -2.53
C PHE A 22 1.09 6.22 -1.97
N SER A 23 1.52 5.30 -2.83
CA SER A 23 2.33 4.16 -2.43
C SER A 23 3.72 4.56 -1.93
N ALA A 24 4.33 5.58 -2.54
CA ALA A 24 5.62 6.12 -2.11
C ALA A 24 5.50 6.79 -0.73
N TYR A 25 4.44 7.57 -0.52
CA TYR A 25 4.15 8.19 0.77
C TYR A 25 3.96 7.14 1.88
N CYS A 26 3.11 6.13 1.67
CA CYS A 26 2.87 5.09 2.67
C CYS A 26 4.13 4.31 3.05
N LYS A 27 5.05 4.09 2.10
CA LYS A 27 6.34 3.44 2.38
C LYS A 27 7.25 4.32 3.24
N ALA A 28 7.36 5.60 2.90
CA ALA A 28 8.15 6.54 3.70
C ALA A 28 7.60 6.68 5.12
N GLU A 29 6.28 6.68 5.27
CA GLU A 29 5.63 6.75 6.58
C GLU A 29 5.87 5.47 7.40
N LEU A 30 5.79 4.30 6.76
CA LEU A 30 6.11 3.03 7.41
C LEU A 30 7.56 3.00 7.94
N GLU A 31 8.51 3.53 7.17
CA GLU A 31 9.91 3.64 7.59
C GLU A 31 10.07 4.57 8.80
N ARG A 32 9.35 5.70 8.83
CA ARG A 32 9.31 6.61 10.00
C ARG A 32 8.76 5.90 11.24
N TRP A 33 7.71 5.09 11.10
CA TRP A 33 7.16 4.34 12.22
C TRP A 33 8.12 3.26 12.74
N ARG A 34 8.79 2.54 11.83
CA ARG A 34 9.82 1.55 12.20
C ARG A 34 11.01 2.17 12.93
N THR A 35 11.39 3.38 12.55
CA THR A 35 12.52 4.12 13.16
C THR A 35 12.12 4.93 14.39
N SER A 36 10.83 5.15 14.61
CA SER A 36 10.29 5.96 15.72
C SER A 36 10.41 5.30 17.09
N GLY A 37 10.62 3.99 17.17
CA GLY A 37 10.63 3.25 18.44
C GLY A 37 9.28 3.22 19.18
N LYS A 38 8.19 3.70 18.55
CA LYS A 38 6.84 3.66 19.09
C LYS A 38 6.13 2.37 18.68
N SER A 39 5.22 1.90 19.51
CA SER A 39 4.34 0.78 19.17
C SER A 39 3.48 1.17 17.96
N PHE A 40 3.62 0.42 16.87
CA PHE A 40 2.91 0.63 15.62
C PHE A 40 2.42 -0.70 15.08
N ASN A 41 1.14 -0.79 14.72
CA ASN A 41 0.57 -2.00 14.14
C ASN A 41 0.83 -2.02 12.63
N GLU A 42 2.00 -2.52 12.26
CA GLU A 42 2.44 -2.59 10.87
C GLU A 42 1.51 -3.44 9.99
N ALA A 43 0.99 -4.56 10.53
CA ALA A 43 0.08 -5.42 9.79
C ALA A 43 -1.19 -4.68 9.39
N LEU A 44 -1.82 -3.98 10.34
CA LEU A 44 -3.03 -3.21 10.09
C LEU A 44 -2.79 -2.08 9.08
N PHE A 45 -1.63 -1.41 9.15
CA PHE A 45 -1.27 -0.35 8.21
C PHE A 45 -1.09 -0.89 6.78
N LEU A 46 -0.41 -2.03 6.61
CA LEU A 46 -0.23 -2.65 5.31
C LEU A 46 -1.58 -3.09 4.70
N GLU A 47 -2.48 -3.62 5.52
CA GLU A 47 -3.83 -4.01 5.10
C GLU A 47 -4.65 -2.79 4.64
N ALA A 48 -4.59 -1.70 5.40
CA ALA A 48 -5.23 -0.44 5.05
C ALA A 48 -4.66 0.18 3.76
N MET A 49 -3.33 0.13 3.58
CA MET A 49 -2.66 0.59 2.36
C MET A 49 -3.12 -0.21 1.13
N GLU A 50 -3.22 -1.55 1.25
CA GLU A 50 -3.70 -2.40 0.16
C GLU A 50 -5.16 -2.08 -0.21
N LEU A 51 -6.03 -1.90 0.79
CA LEU A 51 -7.43 -1.53 0.56
C LEU A 51 -7.54 -0.17 -0.16
N ALA A 52 -6.75 0.82 0.26
CA ALA A 52 -6.72 2.15 -0.36
C ALA A 52 -6.24 2.08 -1.82
N GLN A 53 -5.17 1.31 -2.11
CA GLN A 53 -4.70 1.09 -3.47
C GLN A 53 -5.77 0.42 -4.35
N ARG A 54 -6.48 -0.60 -3.84
CA ARG A 54 -7.59 -1.24 -4.55
C ARG A 54 -8.69 -0.23 -4.91
N LYS A 55 -9.06 0.64 -3.97
CA LYS A 55 -10.07 1.69 -4.20
C LYS A 55 -9.61 2.74 -5.21
N LEU A 56 -8.35 3.18 -5.15
CA LEU A 56 -7.78 4.13 -6.09
C LEU A 56 -7.81 3.60 -7.52
N ARG A 57 -7.46 2.32 -7.73
CA ARG A 57 -7.54 1.66 -9.05
C ARG A 57 -8.95 1.62 -9.60
N VAL A 58 -9.93 1.26 -8.77
CA VAL A 58 -11.34 1.20 -9.18
C VAL A 58 -11.85 2.60 -9.52
N ARG A 59 -11.49 3.62 -8.73
CA ARG A 59 -11.93 5.00 -8.94
C ARG A 59 -11.29 5.63 -10.18
N MET A 60 -10.01 5.38 -10.44
CA MET A 60 -9.34 5.87 -11.65
C MET A 60 -9.89 5.24 -12.93
N ARG A 61 -10.33 3.97 -12.89
CA ARG A 61 -11.02 3.36 -14.04
C ARG A 61 -12.37 3.99 -14.37
N ARG A 62 -13.06 4.58 -13.38
CA ARG A 62 -14.41 5.17 -13.54
C ARG A 62 -14.40 6.68 -13.79
N GLY A 63 -13.22 7.31 -13.80
CA GLY A 63 -13.04 8.75 -14.07
C GLY A 63 -12.44 9.03 -15.44
N SER A 64 -12.48 8.06 -16.36
CA SER A 64 -12.03 8.17 -17.76
C SER A 64 -13.19 8.00 -18.76
N GLU A 65 -14.42 8.26 -18.31
CA GLU A 65 -15.63 8.43 -19.14
C GLU A 65 -16.03 9.90 -19.17
#